data_AF-A0A944EFC8-F1
#
_entry.id   AF-A0A944EFC8-F1
#
_cell.length_a   1.000
_cell.length_b   1.000
_cell.length_c   1.000
_cell.angle_alpha   90.00
_cell.angle_beta   90.00
_cell.angle_gamma   90.00
#
_symmetry.space_group_name_H-M   'P 1'
#
loop_
_entity.id
_entity.type
_entity.pdbx_description
1 polymer ?
#
loop_
_entity_poly.entity_id
_entity_poly.type
_entity_poly.pdbx_seq_one_letter_code
_entity_poly.pdbx_strand_id
1 'polypeptide(L)'
;MGIERARGWAVCLAVVAGFCTGLFVWQSGAGPGLRGGFEGERDWSLLFVEGPLMVFGIPALALAAWALVGGALRAPDWVAAVVVVLLLAGVGWGSMEWLEVRTEPFTKRYGW
;
A
#
# COMPACT_ATOMS: atom_id res chain seq x y z
N MET A 1 -27.55 9.81 -17.51
CA MET A 1 -26.34 9.12 -18.02
C MET A 1 -25.00 9.63 -17.46
N GLY A 2 -24.93 10.84 -16.86
CA GLY A 2 -23.65 11.39 -16.33
C GLY A 2 -23.20 10.88 -14.95
N ILE A 3 -24.13 10.51 -14.06
CA ILE A 3 -23.82 10.14 -12.66
C ILE A 3 -23.09 8.79 -12.58
N GLU A 4 -23.45 7.82 -13.43
CA GLU A 4 -22.79 6.50 -13.43
C GLU A 4 -21.35 6.55 -13.98
N ARG A 5 -21.10 7.38 -15.00
CA ARG A 5 -19.74 7.66 -15.48
C ARG A 5 -18.90 8.35 -14.40
N ALA A 6 -19.51 9.25 -13.62
CA ALA A 6 -18.83 9.94 -12.53
C ALA A 6 -18.36 8.98 -11.43
N ARG A 7 -19.20 7.98 -11.11
CA ARG A 7 -18.84 6.92 -10.16
C ARG A 7 -17.73 6.01 -10.67
N GLY A 8 -17.73 5.70 -11.97
CA GLY A 8 -16.74 4.81 -12.59
C GLY A 8 -15.30 5.33 -12.50
N TRP A 9 -15.07 6.60 -12.83
CA TRP A 9 -13.70 7.16 -12.77
C TRP A 9 -13.16 7.24 -11.35
N ALA A 10 -14.00 7.55 -10.37
CA ALA A 10 -13.57 7.70 -8.99
C ALA A 10 -13.08 6.37 -8.40
N VAL A 11 -13.78 5.28 -8.72
CA VAL A 11 -13.35 3.91 -8.36
C VAL A 11 -12.03 3.56 -9.04
N CYS A 12 -11.88 3.88 -10.33
CA CYS A 12 -10.60 3.67 -11.04
C CYS A 12 -9.46 4.45 -10.40
N LEU A 13 -9.69 5.72 -10.00
CA LEU A 13 -8.68 6.51 -9.31
C LEU A 13 -8.33 5.93 -7.94
N ALA A 14 -9.30 5.40 -7.19
CA ALA A 14 -9.02 4.74 -5.91
C ALA A 14 -8.10 3.51 -6.09
N VAL A 15 -8.33 2.71 -7.13
CA VAL A 15 -7.45 1.58 -7.48
C VAL A 15 -6.06 2.05 -7.86
N VAL A 16 -5.97 3.02 -8.77
CA VAL A 16 -4.67 3.54 -9.24
C VAL A 16 -3.90 4.15 -8.07
N ALA A 17 -4.56 4.93 -7.22
CA ALA A 17 -3.97 5.51 -6.03
C ALA A 17 -3.44 4.42 -5.09
N GLY A 18 -4.24 3.40 -4.78
CA GLY A 18 -3.82 2.30 -3.92
C GLY A 18 -2.65 1.50 -4.51
N PHE A 19 -2.64 1.25 -5.82
CA PHE A 19 -1.55 0.58 -6.51
C PHE A 19 -0.25 1.41 -6.46
N CYS A 20 -0.33 2.71 -6.74
CA CYS A 20 0.81 3.63 -6.62
C CYS A 20 1.34 3.69 -5.19
N THR A 21 0.47 3.74 -4.18
CA THR A 21 0.86 3.69 -2.77
C THR A 21 1.59 2.38 -2.44
N GLY A 22 1.04 1.23 -2.83
CA GLY A 22 1.66 -0.07 -2.58
C GLY A 22 3.02 -0.24 -3.25
N LEU A 23 3.14 0.16 -4.52
CA LEU A 23 4.42 0.16 -5.21
C LEU A 23 5.43 1.11 -4.55
N PHE A 24 5.02 2.33 -4.23
CA PHE A 24 5.90 3.33 -3.65
C PHE A 24 6.45 2.89 -2.30
N VAL A 25 5.59 2.40 -1.42
CA VAL A 25 5.98 1.94 -0.09
C VAL A 25 6.91 0.74 -0.18
N TRP A 26 6.54 -0.28 -0.96
CA TRP A 26 7.37 -1.45 -1.16
C TRP A 26 8.74 -1.09 -1.73
N GLN A 27 8.79 -0.27 -2.78
CA GLN A 27 10.05 0.15 -3.40
C GLN A 27 10.94 0.93 -2.43
N SER A 28 10.35 1.76 -1.58
CA SER A 28 11.08 2.59 -0.62
C SER A 28 11.68 1.76 0.52
N GLY A 29 10.95 0.74 1.01
CA GLY A 29 11.36 -0.03 2.17
C GLY A 29 12.08 -1.36 1.87
N ALA A 30 11.81 -2.02 0.74
CA ALA A 30 12.33 -3.38 0.49
C ALA A 30 13.81 -3.44 0.06
N GLY A 31 14.38 -2.32 -0.38
CA GLY A 31 15.71 -2.25 -0.98
C GLY A 31 16.83 -2.89 -0.13
N PRO A 32 16.98 -2.57 1.17
CA PRO A 32 18.05 -3.12 1.99
C PRO A 32 18.03 -4.66 2.11
N GLY A 33 16.87 -5.25 2.42
CA GLY A 33 16.76 -6.72 2.54
C GLY A 33 16.92 -7.46 1.21
N LEU A 34 16.59 -6.82 0.08
CA LEU A 34 16.80 -7.38 -1.26
C LEU A 34 18.22 -7.24 -1.77
N ARG A 35 19.00 -6.23 -1.33
CA ARG A 35 20.43 -6.12 -1.69
C ARG A 35 21.29 -7.12 -0.92
N GLY A 36 20.80 -7.54 0.25
CA GLY A 36 21.44 -8.54 1.11
C GLY A 36 22.29 -7.92 2.20
N GLY A 37 22.51 -8.71 3.25
CA GLY A 37 23.25 -8.32 4.46
C GLY A 37 24.64 -8.95 4.53
N PHE A 38 25.12 -9.10 5.77
CA PHE A 38 26.35 -9.80 6.07
C PHE A 38 26.27 -11.26 5.56
N GLU A 39 27.37 -11.80 5.02
CA GLU A 39 27.45 -13.14 4.38
C GLU A 39 26.58 -13.37 3.14
N GLY A 40 25.93 -12.34 2.59
CA GLY A 40 25.08 -12.47 1.40
C GLY A 40 23.66 -12.96 1.69
N GLU A 41 23.28 -12.98 2.97
CA GLU A 41 21.92 -13.29 3.41
C GLU A 41 20.92 -12.32 2.77
N ARG A 42 19.87 -12.82 2.12
CA ARG A 42 18.83 -12.01 1.46
C ARG A 42 17.46 -12.48 1.91
N ASP A 43 16.59 -11.52 2.20
CA ASP A 43 15.20 -11.83 2.51
C ASP A 43 14.35 -11.75 1.24
N TRP A 44 14.18 -12.90 0.60
CA TRP A 44 13.34 -13.03 -0.60
C TRP A 44 11.85 -12.94 -0.30
N SER A 45 11.42 -13.07 0.97
CA SER A 45 10.02 -12.87 1.31
C SER A 45 9.59 -11.46 0.90
N LEU A 46 10.44 -10.45 1.10
CA LEU A 46 10.17 -9.05 0.71
C LEU A 46 9.75 -8.91 -0.76
N LEU A 47 10.27 -9.75 -1.65
CA LEU A 47 9.91 -9.76 -3.06
C LEU A 47 8.67 -10.62 -3.36
N PHE A 48 8.57 -11.82 -2.77
CA PHE A 48 7.55 -12.81 -3.14
C PHE A 48 6.28 -12.78 -2.27
N VAL A 49 6.33 -12.13 -1.11
CA VAL A 49 5.24 -12.05 -0.14
C VAL A 49 4.85 -10.59 0.06
N GLU A 50 5.73 -9.75 0.61
CA GLU A 50 5.41 -8.35 0.94
C GLU A 50 5.12 -7.53 -0.32
N GLY A 51 5.90 -7.71 -1.39
CA GLY A 51 5.69 -7.03 -2.67
C GLY A 51 4.28 -7.25 -3.23
N PRO A 52 3.89 -8.50 -3.56
CA PRO A 52 2.55 -8.80 -4.04
C PRO A 52 1.46 -8.36 -3.05
N LEU A 53 1.68 -8.56 -1.74
CA LEU A 53 0.71 -8.16 -0.73
C LEU A 53 0.46 -6.65 -0.73
N MET A 54 1.50 -5.82 -0.84
CA MET A 54 1.34 -4.36 -0.88
C MET A 54 0.78 -3.88 -2.22
N VAL A 55 1.29 -4.41 -3.33
CA VAL A 55 0.91 -4.00 -4.69
C VAL A 55 -0.54 -4.35 -5.01
N PHE A 56 -1.06 -5.48 -4.52
CA PHE A 56 -2.43 -5.90 -4.76
C PHE A 56 -3.36 -5.68 -3.56
N GLY A 57 -2.86 -5.84 -2.34
CA GLY A 57 -3.67 -5.71 -1.12
C GLY A 57 -4.09 -4.27 -0.83
N ILE A 58 -3.21 -3.28 -1.02
CA ILE A 58 -3.55 -1.86 -0.79
C ILE A 58 -4.63 -1.35 -1.75
N PRO A 59 -4.55 -1.57 -3.09
CA PRO A 59 -5.65 -1.21 -3.96
C PRO A 59 -6.93 -2.01 -3.70
N ALA A 60 -6.84 -3.27 -3.28
CA ALA A 60 -8.01 -4.04 -2.87
C ALA A 60 -8.69 -3.43 -1.63
N LEU A 61 -7.91 -2.95 -0.64
CA LEU A 61 -8.42 -2.25 0.53
C LEU A 61 -9.08 -0.91 0.14
N ALA A 62 -8.50 -0.14 -0.77
CA ALA A 62 -9.08 1.09 -1.28
C ALA A 62 -10.45 0.84 -1.95
N LEU A 63 -10.54 -0.20 -2.77
CA LEU A 63 -11.79 -0.63 -3.39
C LEU A 63 -12.84 -1.08 -2.36
N ALA A 64 -12.42 -1.91 -1.39
CA ALA A 64 -13.30 -2.38 -0.34
C ALA A 64 -13.86 -1.21 0.47
N ALA A 65 -13.02 -0.24 0.83
CA ALA A 65 -13.45 0.95 1.56
C ALA A 65 -14.42 1.80 0.73
N TRP A 66 -14.13 2.03 -0.56
CA TRP A 66 -15.05 2.75 -1.43
C TRP A 66 -16.41 2.05 -1.56
N ALA A 67 -16.42 0.74 -1.80
CA ALA A 67 -17.63 -0.06 -1.93
C ALA A 67 -18.44 -0.09 -0.62
N LEU A 68 -17.75 -0.18 0.52
CA LEU A 68 -18.38 -0.14 1.85
C LEU A 68 -19.03 1.22 2.12
N VAL A 69 -18.28 2.32 1.93
CA VAL A 69 -18.76 3.67 2.27
C VAL A 69 -19.82 4.17 1.29
N GLY A 70 -19.55 4.08 -0.02
CA GLY A 70 -20.48 4.56 -1.04
C GLY A 70 -21.63 3.58 -1.32
N GLY A 71 -21.40 2.27 -1.19
CA GLY A 71 -22.39 1.24 -1.48
C GLY A 71 -23.22 0.86 -0.26
N ALA A 72 -22.58 0.29 0.76
CA ALA A 72 -23.28 -0.25 1.93
C ALA A 72 -23.77 0.84 2.89
N LEU A 73 -22.93 1.83 3.18
CA LEU A 73 -23.29 2.96 4.05
C LEU A 73 -24.03 4.08 3.32
N ARG A 74 -24.09 4.02 1.98
CA ARG A 74 -24.73 5.02 1.10
C ARG A 74 -24.30 6.46 1.40
N ALA A 75 -23.06 6.63 1.86
CA ALA A 75 -22.50 7.94 2.12
C ALA A 75 -22.21 8.68 0.81
N PRO A 76 -22.09 10.02 0.83
CA PRO A 76 -21.69 10.79 -0.35
C PRO A 76 -20.34 10.34 -0.90
N ASP A 77 -20.15 10.41 -2.22
CA ASP A 77 -18.89 10.01 -2.87
C ASP A 77 -17.66 10.74 -2.31
N TRP A 78 -17.80 12.00 -1.89
CA TRP A 78 -16.69 12.74 -1.28
C TRP A 78 -16.27 12.15 0.09
N VAL A 79 -17.22 11.60 0.85
CA VAL A 79 -16.92 10.90 2.12
C VAL A 79 -16.15 9.63 1.83
N ALA A 80 -16.59 8.84 0.84
CA ALA A 80 -15.86 7.65 0.39
C ALA A 80 -14.43 7.99 -0.06
N ALA A 81 -14.25 9.08 -0.80
CA ALA A 81 -12.93 9.56 -1.21
C ALA A 81 -12.04 9.92 -0.01
N VAL A 82 -12.57 10.68 0.96
CA VAL A 82 -11.82 11.03 2.19
C VAL A 82 -11.43 9.76 2.96
N VAL A 83 -12.35 8.81 3.12
CA VAL A 83 -12.05 7.54 3.81
C VAL A 83 -10.95 6.75 3.07
N VAL A 84 -11.01 6.66 1.74
CA VAL A 84 -9.96 6.01 0.96
C VAL A 84 -8.62 6.71 1.14
N VAL A 85 -8.57 8.04 1.09
CA VAL A 85 -7.32 8.79 1.28
C VAL A 85 -6.73 8.54 2.68
N LEU A 86 -7.56 8.61 3.72
CA LEU A 86 -7.12 8.34 5.10
C LEU A 86 -6.64 6.90 5.28
N LEU A 87 -7.35 5.93 4.67
CA LEU A 87 -6.96 4.53 4.68
C LEU A 87 -5.61 4.32 3.98
N LEU A 88 -5.41 4.90 2.80
CA LEU A 88 -4.16 4.79 2.05
C LEU A 88 -3.00 5.44 2.82
N ALA A 89 -3.22 6.59 3.45
CA ALA A 89 -2.22 7.23 4.31
C ALA A 89 -1.85 6.34 5.50
N GLY A 90 -2.85 5.80 6.21
CA GLY A 90 -2.63 4.94 7.38
C GLY A 90 -1.97 3.61 7.05
N VAL A 91 -2.46 2.91 6.02
CA VAL A 91 -1.88 1.64 5.55
C VAL A 91 -0.49 1.87 4.96
N GLY A 92 -0.29 2.95 4.20
CA GLY A 92 1.01 3.31 3.65
C GLY A 92 2.04 3.59 4.76
N TRP A 93 1.66 4.39 5.76
CA TRP A 93 2.49 4.64 6.94
C TRP A 93 2.84 3.34 7.68
N GLY A 94 1.82 2.55 8.06
CA GLY A 94 2.04 1.29 8.79
C GLY A 94 2.89 0.30 8.00
N SER A 95 2.77 0.29 6.68
CA SER A 95 3.60 -0.55 5.80
C SER A 95 5.05 -0.06 5.73
N MET A 96 5.30 1.26 5.77
CA MET A 96 6.67 1.81 5.86
C MET A 96 7.32 1.42 7.20
N GLU A 97 6.63 1.62 8.32
CA GLU A 97 7.10 1.21 9.66
C GLU A 97 7.38 -0.29 9.73
N TRP A 98 6.49 -1.10 9.14
CA TRP A 98 6.68 -2.55 9.04
C TRP A 98 7.95 -2.91 8.26
N LEU A 99 8.16 -2.29 7.09
CA LEU A 99 9.36 -2.53 6.28
C LEU A 99 10.63 -2.05 6.97
N GLU A 100 10.57 -0.94 7.72
CA GLU A 100 11.71 -0.47 8.49
C GLU A 100 12.14 -1.52 9.53
N VAL A 101 11.20 -2.04 10.33
CA VAL A 101 11.48 -3.11 11.30
C VAL A 101 12.01 -4.38 10.60
N ARG A 102 11.42 -4.75 9.45
CA ARG A 102 11.85 -5.93 8.69
C ARG A 102 13.23 -5.76 8.05
N THR A 103 13.63 -4.54 7.74
CA THR A 103 14.90 -4.27 7.06
C THR A 103 16.01 -3.73 7.96
N GLU A 104 15.71 -3.41 9.22
CA GLU A 104 16.67 -3.00 10.25
C GLU A 104 17.91 -3.92 10.33
N PRO A 105 17.80 -5.26 10.28
CA PRO A 105 18.98 -6.14 10.33
C PRO A 105 19.94 -5.94 9.15
N PHE A 106 19.46 -5.43 8.02
CA PHE A 106 20.26 -5.22 6.81
C PHE A 106 20.84 -3.80 6.72
N THR A 107 20.34 -2.86 7.52
CA THR A 107 20.79 -1.46 7.52
C THR A 107 21.73 -1.14 8.68
N LYS A 108 21.58 -1.82 9.84
CA LYS A 108 22.53 -1.72 10.95
C LYS A 108 23.83 -2.44 10.60
N ARG A 109 24.73 -1.74 9.92
CA ARG A 109 26.16 -2.07 9.90
C ARG A 109 26.62 -2.12 11.36
N TYR A 110 27.19 -3.23 11.82
CA TYR A 110 27.87 -3.30 13.11
C TYR A 110 28.98 -2.24 13.13
N GLY A 111 28.64 -1.04 13.60
CA GLY A 111 29.60 -0.03 13.99
C GLY A 111 30.23 -0.51 15.28
N TRP A 112 31.45 -1.03 15.15
CA TRP A 112 32.40 -1.12 16.25
C TRP A 112 32.92 0.28 16.57
#